data_AF-A0A5B7EK63-F1
#
_entry.id   AF-A0A5B7EK63-F1
#
_cell.length_a   1.000
_cell.length_b   1.000
_cell.length_c   1.000
_cell.angle_alpha   90.00
_cell.angle_beta   90.00
_cell.angle_gamma   90.00
#
_symmetry.space_group_name_H-M   'P 1'
#
loop_
_entity.id
_entity.type
_entity.pdbx_description
1 polymer ?
#
loop_
_entity_poly.entity_id
_entity_poly.type
_entity_poly.pdbx_seq_one_letter_code
_entity_poly.pdbx_strand_id
1 'polypeptide(L)'
;MTQVVGSQTSLQSWASSLSYDSQAEDYNEPKEFMRKFVEEVFKTPHMIDIDKKARFGELAQARSFHTEQGRLWFARCINAKRCCKCVTEASFFSLIQHFSVMLFECNEAEDFSPAKSLMNMCFTYYHEALTPGGQNRTKEFLYSYLRQQPIWRSIRFWNAAFFDALQCERSLRPVITREEVESNRLQAVTDELHYQENITFGQLGTFTCNMHAFGLSKDMVNEFLRKQVTIASLRLDQVKLLRENVERMYSGVSSDDDDDDDDDSAAADDDD
;
A
#
# COMPACT_ATOMS: atom_id res chain seq x y z
N MET A 1 39.22 -0.01 -66.67
CA MET A 1 39.38 1.40 -67.13
C MET A 1 37.98 1.93 -67.33
N THR A 2 37.46 2.93 -66.62
CA THR A 2 38.07 4.00 -65.83
C THR A 2 37.01 4.56 -64.86
N GLN A 3 37.47 5.13 -63.75
CA GLN A 3 36.74 5.70 -62.62
C GLN A 3 36.04 7.06 -62.90
N VAL A 4 34.94 7.27 -62.15
CA VAL A 4 34.52 8.45 -61.33
C VAL A 4 34.37 9.84 -61.98
N VAL A 5 33.16 10.42 -61.86
CA VAL A 5 32.80 11.78 -61.35
C VAL A 5 31.30 11.69 -60.99
N GLY A 6 30.67 12.24 -59.95
CA GLY A 6 30.99 13.19 -58.89
C GLY A 6 29.65 13.71 -58.33
N SER A 7 29.61 13.95 -57.02
CA SER A 7 28.49 14.35 -56.18
C SER A 7 27.77 15.66 -56.58
N GLN A 8 26.44 15.69 -56.44
CA GLN A 8 25.68 16.84 -55.91
C GLN A 8 24.59 16.30 -54.96
N THR A 9 24.82 16.29 -53.65
CA THR A 9 24.27 17.25 -52.66
C THR A 9 22.76 17.49 -52.84
N SER A 10 21.89 16.84 -52.06
CA SER A 10 21.43 17.24 -50.71
C SER A 10 20.91 18.68 -50.65
N LEU A 11 19.61 18.85 -50.37
CA LEU A 11 18.87 20.01 -49.82
C LEU A 11 17.38 19.75 -50.20
N GLN A 12 16.38 19.48 -49.35
CA GLN A 12 16.14 19.76 -47.94
C GLN A 12 15.18 18.68 -47.38
N SER A 13 15.66 17.89 -46.42
CA SER A 13 14.82 17.15 -45.47
C SER A 13 15.08 17.74 -44.09
N TRP A 14 14.55 18.93 -43.82
CA TRP A 14 14.76 19.62 -42.53
C TRP A 14 13.49 19.74 -41.68
N ALA A 15 12.39 19.08 -42.08
CA ALA A 15 11.10 19.20 -41.38
C ALA A 15 10.67 17.92 -40.66
N SER A 16 11.59 17.12 -40.12
CA SER A 16 11.19 15.92 -39.34
C SER A 16 12.05 15.61 -38.12
N SER A 17 13.01 16.46 -37.73
CA SER A 17 13.78 16.27 -36.50
C SER A 17 13.24 17.05 -35.28
N LEU A 18 12.02 17.58 -35.34
CA LEU A 18 11.37 18.36 -34.26
C LEU A 18 10.14 17.64 -33.68
N SER A 19 10.22 16.33 -33.43
CA SER A 19 9.17 15.62 -32.67
C SER A 19 9.70 14.68 -31.58
N TYR A 20 11.02 14.53 -31.45
CA TYR A 20 11.60 13.71 -30.38
C TYR A 20 11.67 14.45 -29.03
N ASP A 21 11.77 15.78 -29.05
CA ASP A 21 11.94 16.59 -27.83
C ASP A 21 10.62 16.79 -27.07
N SER A 22 9.49 16.91 -27.80
CA SER A 22 8.16 17.06 -27.20
C SER A 22 7.64 15.80 -26.50
N GLN A 23 8.17 14.62 -26.84
CA GLN A 23 7.81 13.37 -26.15
C GLN A 23 8.55 13.19 -24.82
N ALA A 24 9.75 13.78 -24.68
CA ALA A 24 10.56 13.65 -23.47
C ALA A 24 10.05 14.56 -22.32
N GLU A 25 9.51 15.74 -22.64
CA GLU A 25 8.87 16.63 -21.66
C GLU A 25 7.56 16.05 -21.12
N ASP A 26 6.77 15.39 -21.96
CA ASP A 26 5.47 14.79 -21.60
C ASP A 26 5.64 13.57 -20.66
N TYR A 27 6.70 12.77 -20.82
CA TYR A 27 6.93 11.57 -19.99
C TYR A 27 7.26 11.87 -18.52
N ASN A 28 7.79 13.07 -18.23
CA ASN A 28 8.12 13.51 -16.86
C ASN A 28 7.03 14.38 -16.22
N GLU A 29 5.99 14.76 -16.96
CA GLU A 29 4.91 15.62 -16.45
C GLU A 29 4.21 15.02 -15.21
N PRO A 30 3.83 13.72 -15.18
CA PRO A 30 3.16 13.16 -14.00
C PRO A 30 4.06 13.18 -12.76
N LYS A 31 5.36 12.95 -12.94
CA LYS A 31 6.35 12.97 -11.86
C LYS A 31 6.47 14.36 -11.26
N GLU A 32 6.69 15.37 -12.11
CA GLU A 32 6.89 16.75 -11.64
C GLU A 32 5.63 17.34 -11.04
N PHE A 33 4.47 17.05 -11.63
CA PHE A 33 3.18 17.39 -11.03
C PHE A 33 3.03 16.75 -9.65
N MET A 34 3.16 15.43 -9.53
CA MET A 34 2.98 14.72 -8.24
C MET A 34 3.96 15.20 -7.17
N ARG A 35 5.21 15.48 -7.56
CA ARG A 35 6.22 16.01 -6.64
C ARG A 35 5.80 17.36 -6.07
N LYS A 36 5.34 18.30 -6.90
CA LYS A 36 4.88 19.63 -6.46
C LYS A 36 3.58 19.52 -5.66
N PHE A 37 2.64 18.71 -6.15
CA PHE A 37 1.35 18.50 -5.53
C PHE A 37 1.48 17.93 -4.10
N VAL A 38 2.31 16.89 -3.93
CA VAL A 38 2.58 16.31 -2.60
C VAL A 38 3.25 17.35 -1.68
N GLU A 39 4.14 18.20 -2.20
CA GLU A 39 4.72 19.28 -1.40
C GLU A 39 3.64 20.24 -0.86
N GLU A 40 2.68 20.62 -1.71
CA GLU A 40 1.54 21.44 -1.31
C GLU A 40 0.64 20.73 -0.30
N VAL A 41 0.37 19.43 -0.47
CA VAL A 41 -0.40 18.62 0.49
C VAL A 41 0.21 18.68 1.89
N PHE A 42 1.54 18.63 2.00
CA PHE A 42 2.23 18.65 3.30
C PHE A 42 2.40 20.06 3.88
N LYS A 43 2.62 21.09 3.06
CA LYS A 43 3.01 22.43 3.52
C LYS A 43 1.92 23.48 3.41
N THR A 44 1.17 23.48 2.31
CA THR A 44 0.21 24.53 1.96
C THR A 44 -1.07 23.95 1.36
N PRO A 45 -1.79 23.07 2.10
CA PRO A 45 -2.95 22.36 1.55
C PRO A 45 -4.09 23.30 1.13
N HIS A 46 -4.15 24.50 1.70
CA HIS A 46 -5.12 25.55 1.33
C HIS A 46 -4.88 26.16 -0.06
N MET A 47 -3.68 25.96 -0.64
CA MET A 47 -3.34 26.44 -2.00
C MET A 47 -3.70 25.43 -3.10
N ILE A 48 -4.28 24.28 -2.73
CA ILE A 48 -4.74 23.26 -3.66
C ILE A 48 -6.13 23.65 -4.16
N ASP A 49 -6.15 24.33 -5.30
CA ASP A 49 -7.37 24.73 -6.02
C ASP A 49 -8.06 23.54 -6.73
N ILE A 50 -9.20 23.85 -7.36
CA ILE A 50 -10.02 22.86 -8.06
C ILE A 50 -9.32 22.29 -9.30
N ASP A 51 -8.53 23.09 -10.01
CA ASP A 51 -7.83 22.68 -11.23
C ASP A 51 -6.72 21.67 -10.92
N LYS A 52 -5.97 21.90 -9.84
CA LYS A 52 -4.98 20.94 -9.34
C LYS A 52 -5.63 19.63 -8.88
N LYS A 53 -6.80 19.70 -8.22
CA LYS A 53 -7.55 18.49 -7.81
C LYS A 53 -8.05 17.71 -9.03
N ALA A 54 -8.55 18.41 -10.04
CA ALA A 54 -8.97 17.79 -11.30
C ALA A 54 -7.79 17.09 -11.99
N ARG A 55 -6.65 17.80 -12.13
CA ARG A 55 -5.44 17.23 -12.73
C ARG A 55 -4.91 16.02 -11.94
N PHE A 56 -4.92 16.10 -10.61
CA PHE A 56 -4.57 14.97 -9.76
C PHE A 56 -5.47 13.75 -10.01
N GLY A 57 -6.79 13.95 -10.12
CA GLY A 57 -7.75 12.90 -10.43
C GLY A 57 -7.53 12.28 -11.81
N GLU A 58 -7.25 13.08 -12.84
CA GLU A 58 -6.90 12.58 -14.18
C GLU A 58 -5.67 11.67 -14.16
N LEU A 59 -4.62 12.08 -13.44
CA LEU A 59 -3.39 11.30 -13.30
C LEU A 59 -3.60 10.04 -12.44
N ALA A 60 -4.58 10.03 -11.53
CA ALA A 60 -4.92 8.87 -10.71
C ALA A 60 -5.66 7.78 -11.51
N GLN A 61 -6.57 8.18 -12.41
CA GLN A 61 -7.44 7.29 -13.19
C GLN A 61 -6.72 6.40 -14.20
N ALA A 62 -5.48 6.73 -14.57
CA ALA A 62 -4.67 6.00 -15.57
C ALA A 62 -5.43 5.63 -16.86
N ARG A 63 -6.37 6.48 -17.31
CA ARG A 63 -7.18 6.23 -18.53
C ARG A 63 -6.37 6.34 -19.82
N SER A 64 -5.16 6.92 -19.76
CA SER A 64 -4.23 7.00 -20.89
C SER A 64 -3.01 6.09 -20.65
N PHE A 65 -2.56 5.41 -21.71
CA PHE A 65 -1.39 4.52 -21.72
C PHE A 65 -0.10 5.19 -21.20
N HIS A 66 -0.05 6.52 -21.15
CA HIS A 66 1.07 7.30 -20.65
C HIS A 66 0.96 7.69 -19.16
N THR A 67 -0.18 7.45 -18.51
CA THR A 67 -0.51 7.95 -17.14
C THR A 67 -0.48 6.91 -16.02
N GLU A 68 -0.13 5.66 -16.30
CA GLU A 68 0.04 4.60 -15.26
C GLU A 68 1.06 4.99 -14.16
N GLN A 69 1.86 6.01 -14.42
CA GLN A 69 2.84 6.52 -13.47
C GLN A 69 2.27 7.46 -12.40
N GLY A 70 1.07 8.03 -12.57
CA GLY A 70 0.51 9.00 -11.61
C GLY A 70 0.38 8.43 -10.20
N ARG A 71 -0.26 7.26 -10.07
CA ARG A 71 -0.40 6.53 -8.80
C ARG A 71 0.95 6.16 -8.19
N LEU A 72 1.86 5.67 -9.03
CA LEU A 72 3.22 5.29 -8.61
C LEU A 72 4.02 6.49 -8.10
N TRP A 73 4.01 7.62 -8.80
CA TRP A 73 4.73 8.83 -8.39
C TRP A 73 4.13 9.44 -7.14
N PHE A 74 2.80 9.45 -6.99
CA PHE A 74 2.17 9.85 -5.75
C PHE A 74 2.68 9.00 -4.58
N ALA A 75 2.58 7.67 -4.68
CA ALA A 75 3.04 6.76 -3.64
C ALA A 75 4.53 6.94 -3.29
N ARG A 76 5.39 7.12 -4.31
CA ARG A 76 6.83 7.39 -4.13
C ARG A 76 7.08 8.72 -3.42
N CYS A 77 6.42 9.80 -3.83
CA CYS A 77 6.56 11.11 -3.23
C CYS A 77 6.06 11.12 -1.78
N ILE A 78 4.93 10.46 -1.50
CA ILE A 78 4.45 10.25 -0.13
C ILE A 78 5.48 9.46 0.68
N ASN A 79 5.98 8.32 0.20
CA ASN A 79 6.94 7.51 0.95
C ASN A 79 8.28 8.23 1.18
N ALA A 80 8.71 9.11 0.26
CA ALA A 80 9.90 9.94 0.44
C ALA A 80 9.79 10.92 1.63
N LYS A 81 8.57 11.24 2.07
CA LYS A 81 8.29 12.10 3.23
C LYS A 81 8.13 11.35 4.55
N ARG A 82 8.41 10.04 4.60
CA ARG A 82 8.13 9.17 5.77
C ARG A 82 8.84 9.57 7.08
N CYS A 83 9.85 10.43 7.02
CA CYS A 83 10.49 11.01 8.21
C CYS A 83 9.65 12.14 8.85
N CYS A 84 8.78 12.79 8.08
CA CYS A 84 7.86 13.85 8.50
C CYS A 84 6.53 13.27 9.00
N LYS A 85 6.59 12.45 10.05
CA LYS A 85 5.44 11.64 10.51
C LYS A 85 4.29 12.45 11.11
N CYS A 86 4.61 13.48 11.90
CA CYS A 86 3.63 14.38 12.49
C CYS A 86 3.35 15.52 11.50
N VAL A 87 2.10 15.66 11.08
CA VAL A 87 1.64 16.69 10.14
C VAL A 87 0.63 17.62 10.81
N THR A 88 0.39 18.79 10.21
CA THR A 88 -0.68 19.69 10.67
C THR A 88 -2.04 19.04 10.41
N GLU A 89 -3.07 19.45 11.14
CA GLU A 89 -4.45 18.99 10.92
C GLU A 89 -4.92 19.22 9.48
N ALA A 90 -4.63 20.40 8.91
CA ALA A 90 -4.97 20.71 7.52
C ALA A 90 -4.29 19.75 6.52
N SER A 91 -3.00 19.46 6.73
CA SER A 91 -2.27 18.51 5.88
C SER A 91 -2.76 17.08 6.10
N PHE A 92 -3.16 16.72 7.32
CA PHE A 92 -3.72 15.41 7.65
C PHE A 92 -5.03 15.14 6.90
N PHE A 93 -6.00 16.05 6.96
CA PHE A 93 -7.25 15.89 6.21
C PHE A 93 -7.03 15.96 4.69
N SER A 94 -6.08 16.78 4.23
CA SER A 94 -5.65 16.75 2.83
C SER A 94 -5.08 15.38 2.43
N LEU A 95 -4.24 14.76 3.27
CA LEU A 95 -3.72 13.41 3.02
C LEU A 95 -4.86 12.38 2.96
N ILE A 96 -5.83 12.41 3.87
CA ILE A 96 -6.99 11.51 3.84
C ILE A 96 -7.74 11.65 2.51
N GLN A 97 -8.03 12.88 2.08
CA GLN A 97 -8.74 13.16 0.84
C GLN A 97 -8.01 12.54 -0.37
N HIS A 98 -6.72 12.83 -0.52
CA HIS A 98 -5.96 12.41 -1.70
C HIS A 98 -5.57 10.93 -1.67
N PHE A 99 -5.34 10.35 -0.48
CA PHE A 99 -5.19 8.89 -0.33
C PHE A 99 -6.47 8.17 -0.74
N SER A 100 -7.65 8.67 -0.35
CA SER A 100 -8.93 8.05 -0.70
C SER A 100 -9.10 7.93 -2.21
N VAL A 101 -8.83 9.01 -2.95
CA VAL A 101 -8.85 9.00 -4.43
C VAL A 101 -7.83 8.01 -4.98
N MET A 102 -6.59 8.04 -4.50
CA MET A 102 -5.53 7.16 -5.02
C MET A 102 -5.81 5.68 -4.73
N LEU A 103 -6.29 5.34 -3.54
CA LEU A 103 -6.63 3.97 -3.17
C LEU A 103 -7.83 3.45 -3.94
N PHE A 104 -8.83 4.31 -4.19
CA PHE A 104 -9.96 4.01 -5.06
C PHE A 104 -9.47 3.68 -6.48
N GLU A 105 -8.68 4.56 -7.09
CA GLU A 105 -8.20 4.34 -8.46
C GLU A 105 -7.21 3.16 -8.56
N CYS A 106 -6.41 2.88 -7.51
CA CYS A 106 -5.62 1.65 -7.44
C CYS A 106 -6.51 0.39 -7.43
N ASN A 107 -7.67 0.46 -6.76
CA ASN A 107 -8.61 -0.67 -6.73
C ASN A 107 -9.20 -0.92 -8.11
N GLU A 108 -9.71 0.14 -8.75
CA GLU A 108 -10.37 0.05 -10.06
C GLU A 108 -9.42 -0.43 -11.15
N ALA A 109 -8.15 -0.02 -11.10
CA ALA A 109 -7.13 -0.42 -12.06
C ALA A 109 -6.35 -1.69 -11.67
N GLU A 110 -6.66 -2.32 -10.53
CA GLU A 110 -5.90 -3.42 -9.93
C GLU A 110 -4.38 -3.12 -9.75
N ASP A 111 -4.04 -1.86 -9.52
CA ASP A 111 -2.65 -1.39 -9.38
C ASP A 111 -2.19 -1.45 -7.93
N PHE A 112 -1.78 -2.65 -7.50
CA PHE A 112 -1.55 -2.95 -6.09
C PHE A 112 -0.20 -2.48 -5.54
N SER A 113 0.79 -2.20 -6.38
CA SER A 113 2.11 -1.73 -5.94
C SER A 113 2.05 -0.35 -5.24
N PRO A 114 1.49 0.71 -5.85
CA PRO A 114 1.30 1.99 -5.17
C PRO A 114 0.36 1.86 -3.97
N ALA A 115 -0.72 1.08 -4.07
CA ALA A 115 -1.65 0.85 -2.96
C ALA A 115 -0.95 0.23 -1.73
N LYS A 116 -0.06 -0.75 -1.92
CA LYS A 116 0.71 -1.34 -0.84
C LYS A 116 1.61 -0.32 -0.17
N SER A 117 2.27 0.55 -0.95
CA SER A 117 3.08 1.62 -0.40
C SER A 117 2.23 2.58 0.44
N LEU A 118 1.07 2.99 -0.07
CA LEU A 118 0.13 3.85 0.65
C LEU A 118 -0.45 3.19 1.90
N MET A 119 -0.75 1.88 1.87
CA MET A 119 -1.16 1.09 3.03
C MET A 119 -0.17 1.24 4.19
N ASN A 120 1.13 1.07 3.92
CA ASN A 120 2.17 1.24 4.94
C ASN A 120 2.25 2.69 5.45
N MET A 121 2.01 3.67 4.57
CA MET A 121 2.01 5.09 4.94
C MET A 121 0.80 5.47 5.79
N CYS A 122 -0.30 4.73 5.73
CA CYS A 122 -1.46 4.93 6.60
C CYS A 122 -1.12 4.75 8.09
N PHE A 123 -0.15 3.89 8.41
CA PHE A 123 0.34 3.69 9.78
C PHE A 123 1.49 4.63 10.17
N THR A 124 1.97 5.46 9.23
CA THR A 124 3.15 6.31 9.44
C THR A 124 2.77 7.73 9.81
N TYR A 125 1.83 8.32 9.06
CA TYR A 125 1.45 9.72 9.24
C TYR A 125 0.34 9.88 10.27
N TYR A 126 0.49 10.89 11.12
CA TYR A 126 -0.47 11.25 12.16
C TYR A 126 -0.53 12.76 12.38
N HIS A 127 -1.62 13.22 12.99
CA HIS A 127 -1.66 14.53 13.66
C HIS A 127 -1.93 14.34 15.16
N GLU A 128 -1.60 15.36 15.94
CA GLU A 128 -1.94 15.41 17.36
C GLU A 128 -3.28 16.11 17.53
N ALA A 129 -4.28 15.39 18.03
CA ALA A 129 -5.57 15.94 18.42
C ALA A 129 -5.64 16.12 19.94
N LEU A 130 -6.43 17.10 20.40
CA LEU A 130 -6.70 17.26 21.82
C LEU A 130 -7.70 16.21 22.28
N THR A 131 -7.40 15.52 23.38
CA THR A 131 -8.34 14.58 23.99
C THR A 131 -9.60 15.32 24.46
N PRO A 132 -10.80 14.71 24.40
CA PRO A 132 -11.98 15.27 25.06
C PRO A 132 -11.66 15.59 26.53
N GLY A 133 -11.70 16.87 26.91
CA GLY A 133 -11.25 17.35 28.22
C GLY A 133 -9.93 18.16 28.22
N GLY A 134 -9.26 18.28 27.08
CA GLY A 134 -8.17 19.26 26.83
C GLY A 134 -6.86 19.02 27.58
N GLN A 135 -6.74 17.92 28.33
CA GLN A 135 -5.59 17.67 29.19
C GLN A 135 -4.42 16.98 28.47
N ASN A 136 -4.69 16.18 27.44
CA ASN A 136 -3.67 15.40 26.73
C ASN A 136 -3.80 15.54 25.20
N ARG A 137 -2.72 15.17 24.50
CA ARG A 137 -2.70 15.05 23.04
C ARG A 137 -2.64 13.59 22.63
N THR A 138 -3.53 13.17 21.74
CA THR A 138 -3.58 11.82 21.18
C THR A 138 -3.13 11.84 19.73
N LYS A 139 -2.40 10.80 19.31
CA LYS A 139 -2.01 10.64 17.91
C LYS A 139 -3.13 9.98 17.14
N GLU A 140 -3.62 10.67 16.12
CA GLU A 140 -4.58 10.13 15.18
C GLU A 140 -3.87 9.81 13.87
N PHE A 141 -3.88 8.54 13.50
CA PHE A 141 -3.20 8.05 12.30
C PHE A 141 -4.16 7.95 11.11
N LEU A 142 -3.61 8.07 9.90
CA LEU A 142 -4.40 8.01 8.67
C LEU A 142 -5.18 6.69 8.53
N TYR A 143 -4.62 5.56 8.99
CA TYR A 143 -5.29 4.26 8.85
C TYR A 143 -6.70 4.29 9.44
N SER A 144 -6.92 4.95 10.59
CA SER A 144 -8.21 5.01 11.28
C SER A 144 -9.32 5.58 10.40
N TYR A 145 -8.98 6.53 9.53
CA TYR A 145 -9.90 7.23 8.61
C TYR A 145 -10.02 6.55 7.24
N LEU A 146 -9.05 5.70 6.88
CA LEU A 146 -9.00 5.03 5.58
C LEU A 146 -9.43 3.56 5.64
N ARG A 147 -9.92 3.06 6.79
CA ARG A 147 -10.36 1.65 6.95
C ARG A 147 -11.47 1.23 6.00
N GLN A 148 -12.30 2.15 5.53
CA GLN A 148 -13.45 1.82 4.69
C GLN A 148 -13.13 1.70 3.19
N GLN A 149 -11.89 1.95 2.78
CA GLN A 149 -11.51 1.90 1.36
C GLN A 149 -11.74 0.50 0.76
N PRO A 150 -12.38 0.38 -0.43
CA PRO A 150 -12.75 -0.91 -1.02
C PRO A 150 -11.56 -1.86 -1.25
N ILE A 151 -10.39 -1.32 -1.55
CA ILE A 151 -9.18 -2.10 -1.82
C ILE A 151 -8.78 -3.02 -0.67
N TRP A 152 -9.07 -2.66 0.59
CA TRP A 152 -8.79 -3.50 1.74
C TRP A 152 -9.66 -4.77 1.76
N ARG A 153 -10.83 -4.75 1.13
CA ARG A 153 -11.69 -5.95 1.02
C ARG A 153 -11.26 -6.86 -0.13
N SER A 154 -10.31 -6.43 -0.97
CA SER A 154 -9.81 -7.22 -2.10
C SER A 154 -8.77 -8.24 -1.64
N ILE A 155 -9.11 -9.52 -1.67
CA ILE A 155 -8.13 -10.60 -1.43
C ILE A 155 -7.02 -10.60 -2.50
N ARG A 156 -7.31 -10.11 -3.72
CA ARG A 156 -6.32 -9.96 -4.79
C ARG A 156 -5.23 -8.97 -4.38
N PHE A 157 -5.62 -7.84 -3.79
CA PHE A 157 -4.68 -6.86 -3.23
C PHE A 157 -3.78 -7.50 -2.17
N TRP A 158 -4.35 -8.17 -1.15
CA TRP A 158 -3.55 -8.76 -0.07
C TRP A 158 -2.57 -9.81 -0.56
N ASN A 159 -3.00 -10.67 -1.49
CA ASN A 159 -2.12 -11.67 -2.10
C ASN A 159 -0.97 -10.99 -2.86
N ALA A 160 -1.29 -10.02 -3.73
CA ALA A 160 -0.28 -9.32 -4.52
C ALA A 160 0.71 -8.54 -3.64
N ALA A 161 0.20 -7.80 -2.66
CA ALA A 161 1.00 -7.02 -1.73
C ALA A 161 1.92 -7.92 -0.87
N PHE A 162 1.42 -9.08 -0.45
CA PHE A 162 2.19 -10.08 0.29
C PHE A 162 3.31 -10.66 -0.57
N PHE A 163 3.01 -11.10 -1.80
CA PHE A 163 4.03 -11.61 -2.71
C PHE A 163 5.11 -10.56 -3.04
N ASP A 164 4.71 -9.31 -3.26
CA ASP A 164 5.65 -8.21 -3.44
C ASP A 164 6.54 -8.03 -2.19
N ALA A 165 6.00 -8.22 -0.98
CA ALA A 165 6.78 -8.10 0.25
C ALA A 165 7.83 -9.21 0.39
N LEU A 166 7.45 -10.45 0.07
CA LEU A 166 8.39 -11.57 0.02
C LEU A 166 9.50 -11.34 -1.01
N GLN A 167 9.17 -10.80 -2.18
CA GLN A 167 10.16 -10.49 -3.21
C GLN A 167 11.12 -9.39 -2.77
N CYS A 168 10.64 -8.33 -2.13
CA CYS A 168 11.51 -7.30 -1.56
C CYS A 168 12.50 -7.89 -0.55
N GLU A 169 12.04 -8.70 0.41
CA GLU A 169 12.92 -9.35 1.41
C GLU A 169 13.96 -10.25 0.76
N ARG A 170 13.55 -11.05 -0.24
CA ARG A 170 14.46 -11.92 -1.01
C ARG A 170 15.54 -11.13 -1.74
N SER A 171 15.20 -9.96 -2.27
CA SER A 171 16.14 -9.10 -3.01
C SER A 171 17.22 -8.47 -2.11
N LEU A 172 16.97 -8.37 -0.80
CA LEU A 172 17.92 -7.84 0.18
C LEU A 172 18.93 -8.90 0.65
N ARG A 173 18.74 -10.17 0.25
CA ARG A 173 19.63 -11.25 0.66
C ARG A 173 21.03 -11.09 0.01
N PRO A 174 22.12 -11.19 0.79
CA PRO A 174 23.47 -11.22 0.24
C PRO A 174 23.68 -12.38 -0.74
N VAL A 175 24.40 -12.13 -1.83
CA VAL A 175 24.76 -13.15 -2.83
C VAL A 175 25.83 -14.07 -2.24
N ILE A 176 25.55 -15.36 -2.14
CA ILE A 176 26.49 -16.39 -1.70
C ILE A 176 27.46 -16.71 -2.85
N THR A 177 28.74 -16.90 -2.54
CA THR A 177 29.75 -17.22 -3.57
C THR A 177 29.61 -18.67 -4.07
N ARG A 178 30.03 -18.96 -5.31
CA ARG A 178 29.95 -20.32 -5.89
C ARG A 178 30.73 -21.36 -5.08
N GLU A 179 31.86 -20.98 -4.50
CA GLU A 179 32.75 -21.86 -3.73
C GLU A 179 32.13 -22.30 -2.40
N GLU A 180 31.37 -21.41 -1.75
CA GLU A 180 30.62 -21.70 -0.51
C GLU A 180 29.44 -22.65 -0.76
N VAL A 181 28.77 -22.51 -1.91
CA VAL A 181 27.65 -23.38 -2.31
C VAL A 181 28.12 -24.79 -2.66
N GLU A 182 29.26 -24.93 -3.34
CA GLU A 182 29.81 -26.24 -3.73
C GLU A 182 30.34 -27.03 -2.52
N SER A 183 30.94 -26.34 -1.54
CA SER A 183 31.52 -26.99 -0.36
C SER A 183 30.48 -27.53 0.62
N ASN A 184 29.26 -26.97 0.66
CA ASN A 184 28.24 -27.37 1.64
C ASN A 184 26.80 -27.34 1.08
N ARG A 185 26.61 -27.92 -0.11
CA ARG A 185 25.37 -27.83 -0.90
C ARG A 185 24.09 -28.22 -0.15
N LEU A 186 24.11 -29.27 0.67
CA LEU A 186 22.92 -29.74 1.40
C LEU A 186 22.53 -28.77 2.53
N GLN A 187 23.54 -28.22 3.22
CA GLN A 187 23.33 -27.20 4.24
C GLN A 187 22.80 -25.91 3.61
N ALA A 188 23.37 -25.48 2.48
CA ALA A 188 22.92 -24.29 1.76
C ALA A 188 21.45 -24.38 1.31
N VAL A 189 20.98 -25.56 0.88
CA VAL A 189 19.57 -25.80 0.55
C VAL A 189 18.68 -25.73 1.80
N THR A 190 19.13 -26.30 2.92
CA THR A 190 18.37 -26.29 4.18
C THR A 190 18.27 -24.87 4.75
N ASP A 191 19.36 -24.11 4.72
CA ASP A 191 19.41 -22.71 5.15
C ASP A 191 18.53 -21.82 4.27
N GLU A 192 18.46 -22.10 2.96
CA GLU A 192 17.53 -21.43 2.05
C GLU A 192 16.08 -21.68 2.46
N LEU A 193 15.72 -22.94 2.69
CA LEU A 193 14.35 -23.30 3.10
C LEU A 193 13.98 -22.59 4.42
N HIS A 194 14.84 -22.65 5.43
CA HIS A 194 14.60 -21.96 6.70
C HIS A 194 14.50 -20.44 6.55
N TYR A 195 15.31 -19.84 5.68
CA TYR A 195 15.25 -18.40 5.39
C TYR A 195 13.91 -18.02 4.75
N GLN A 196 13.44 -18.79 3.77
CA GLN A 196 12.15 -18.58 3.11
C GLN A 196 10.98 -18.74 4.08
N GLU A 197 11.02 -19.75 4.94
CA GLU A 197 10.03 -19.96 6.01
C GLU A 197 9.98 -18.77 6.97
N ASN A 198 11.15 -18.29 7.42
CA ASN A 198 11.23 -17.20 8.40
C ASN A 198 10.75 -15.85 7.84
N ILE A 199 11.10 -15.52 6.59
CA ILE A 199 10.56 -14.32 5.93
C ILE A 199 9.05 -14.44 5.82
N THR A 200 8.55 -15.57 5.32
CA THR A 200 7.12 -15.79 5.13
C THR A 200 6.37 -15.66 6.46
N PHE A 201 6.89 -16.28 7.53
CA PHE A 201 6.34 -16.16 8.87
C PHE A 201 6.27 -14.70 9.35
N GLY A 202 7.36 -13.94 9.21
CA GLY A 202 7.41 -12.54 9.62
C GLY A 202 6.43 -11.66 8.84
N GLN A 203 6.38 -11.84 7.51
CA GLN A 203 5.47 -11.10 6.65
C GLN A 203 4.00 -11.46 6.93
N LEU A 204 3.67 -12.73 7.19
CA LEU A 204 2.30 -13.12 7.58
C LEU A 204 1.89 -12.51 8.91
N GLY A 205 2.81 -12.43 9.88
CA GLY A 205 2.57 -11.71 11.13
C GLY A 205 2.21 -10.24 10.88
N THR A 206 2.99 -9.55 10.05
CA THR A 206 2.71 -8.14 9.71
C THR A 206 1.41 -7.97 8.95
N PHE A 207 1.16 -8.80 7.93
CA PHE A 207 -0.04 -8.69 7.11
C PHE A 207 -1.32 -8.98 7.91
N THR A 208 -1.33 -9.99 8.77
CA THR A 208 -2.50 -10.28 9.62
C THR A 208 -2.80 -9.13 10.58
N CYS A 209 -1.77 -8.49 11.17
CA CYS A 209 -1.95 -7.27 11.97
C CYS A 209 -2.48 -6.09 11.16
N ASN A 210 -1.94 -5.86 9.95
CA ASN A 210 -2.41 -4.79 9.07
C ASN A 210 -3.88 -5.00 8.66
N MET A 211 -4.24 -6.23 8.26
CA MET A 211 -5.60 -6.60 7.90
C MET A 211 -6.59 -6.34 9.06
N HIS A 212 -6.21 -6.72 10.28
CA HIS A 212 -6.99 -6.44 11.48
C HIS A 212 -7.14 -4.93 11.73
N ALA A 213 -6.05 -4.15 11.61
CA ALA A 213 -6.10 -2.71 11.81
C ALA A 213 -6.98 -1.97 10.78
N PHE A 214 -7.11 -2.50 9.56
CA PHE A 214 -8.08 -2.02 8.56
C PHE A 214 -9.50 -2.56 8.76
N GLY A 215 -9.77 -3.32 9.81
CA GLY A 215 -11.11 -3.78 10.18
C GLY A 215 -11.62 -4.93 9.31
N LEU A 216 -10.73 -5.75 8.75
CA LEU A 216 -11.16 -6.96 8.04
C LEU A 216 -11.68 -8.00 9.03
N SER A 217 -12.59 -8.86 8.58
CA SER A 217 -13.15 -9.89 9.45
C SER A 217 -12.11 -10.97 9.79
N LYS A 218 -12.28 -11.58 10.95
CA LYS A 218 -11.50 -12.74 11.38
C LYS A 218 -11.48 -13.84 10.33
N ASP A 219 -12.61 -14.08 9.66
CA ASP A 219 -12.72 -15.09 8.61
C ASP A 219 -11.86 -14.76 7.39
N MET A 220 -11.88 -13.51 6.92
CA MET A 220 -11.06 -13.09 5.79
C MET A 220 -9.56 -13.19 6.12
N VAL A 221 -9.16 -12.79 7.33
CA VAL A 221 -7.78 -12.93 7.80
C VAL A 221 -7.36 -14.38 7.91
N ASN A 222 -8.23 -15.25 8.45
CA ASN A 222 -7.97 -16.68 8.55
C ASN A 222 -7.90 -17.37 7.19
N GLU A 223 -8.73 -16.97 6.23
CA GLU A 223 -8.70 -17.51 4.87
C GLU A 223 -7.39 -17.14 4.17
N PHE A 224 -7.00 -15.86 4.24
CA PHE A 224 -5.71 -15.39 3.73
C PHE A 224 -4.56 -16.16 4.37
N LEU A 225 -4.51 -16.22 5.71
CA LEU A 225 -3.47 -16.91 6.45
C LEU A 225 -3.39 -18.38 6.06
N ARG A 226 -4.53 -19.10 6.06
CA ARG A 226 -4.60 -20.53 5.71
C ARG A 226 -4.02 -20.80 4.33
N LYS A 227 -4.36 -19.99 3.32
CA LYS A 227 -3.84 -20.16 1.96
C LYS A 227 -2.32 -19.96 1.93
N GLN A 228 -1.81 -18.91 2.56
CA GLN A 228 -0.39 -18.58 2.49
C GLN A 228 0.50 -19.56 3.29
N VAL A 229 0.06 -20.02 4.46
CA VAL A 229 0.83 -21.03 5.22
C VAL A 229 0.92 -22.36 4.48
N THR A 230 -0.12 -22.74 3.73
CA THR A 230 -0.10 -23.95 2.89
C THR A 230 0.82 -23.78 1.69
N ILE A 231 0.77 -22.64 1.00
CA ILE A 231 1.64 -22.37 -0.16
C ILE A 231 3.12 -22.36 0.24
N ALA A 232 3.44 -21.79 1.40
CA ALA A 232 4.81 -21.67 1.89
C ALA A 232 5.30 -22.91 2.67
N SER A 233 4.46 -23.93 2.87
CA SER A 233 4.80 -25.13 3.65
C SER A 233 5.40 -24.82 5.03
N LEU A 234 4.84 -23.84 5.75
CA LEU A 234 5.38 -23.43 7.05
C LEU A 234 5.29 -24.54 8.09
N ARG A 235 6.26 -24.54 9.01
CA ARG A 235 6.32 -25.48 10.12
C ARG A 235 5.13 -25.32 11.06
N LEU A 236 4.71 -26.44 11.67
CA LEU A 236 3.50 -26.49 12.50
C LEU A 236 3.55 -25.54 13.71
N ASP A 237 4.73 -25.34 14.30
CA ASP A 237 4.95 -24.38 15.40
C ASP A 237 4.70 -22.94 14.94
N GLN A 238 5.23 -22.55 13.78
CA GLN A 238 5.01 -21.23 13.19
C GLN A 238 3.53 -21.00 12.82
N VAL A 239 2.87 -22.01 12.25
CA VAL A 239 1.44 -21.94 11.93
C VAL A 239 0.61 -21.75 13.20
N LYS A 240 0.93 -22.49 14.27
CA LYS A 240 0.27 -22.35 15.56
C LYS A 240 0.41 -20.94 16.12
N LEU A 241 1.63 -20.39 16.15
CA LEU A 241 1.89 -19.03 16.63
C LEU A 241 1.14 -17.97 15.83
N LEU A 242 1.08 -18.08 14.49
CA LEU A 242 0.32 -17.15 13.64
C LEU A 242 -1.18 -17.22 13.93
N ARG A 243 -1.75 -18.41 14.10
CA ARG A 243 -3.17 -18.59 14.44
C ARG A 243 -3.51 -18.05 15.82
N GLU A 244 -2.68 -18.32 16.82
CA GLU A 244 -2.84 -17.76 18.18
C GLU A 244 -2.73 -16.24 18.18
N ASN A 245 -1.88 -15.66 17.32
CA ASN A 245 -1.81 -14.22 17.16
C ASN A 245 -3.10 -13.64 16.57
N VAL A 246 -3.64 -14.26 15.51
CA VAL A 246 -4.93 -13.86 14.95
C VAL A 246 -6.04 -13.97 15.99
N GLU A 247 -6.11 -15.09 16.71
CA GLU A 247 -7.13 -15.28 17.75
C GLU A 247 -7.10 -14.16 18.80
N ARG A 248 -5.91 -13.84 19.33
CA ARG A 248 -5.73 -12.77 20.32
C ARG A 248 -6.13 -11.39 19.82
N MET A 249 -5.96 -11.10 18.53
CA MET A 249 -6.38 -9.82 17.95
C MET A 249 -7.90 -9.67 17.97
N TYR A 250 -8.65 -10.76 17.71
CA TYR A 250 -10.11 -10.72 17.60
C TYR A 250 -10.84 -11.07 18.90
N SER A 251 -10.20 -11.72 19.88
CA SER A 251 -10.80 -12.06 21.16
C SER A 251 -11.04 -10.85 22.07
N GLY A 252 -10.50 -9.67 21.75
CA GLY A 252 -10.71 -8.42 22.48
C GLY A 252 -11.90 -7.58 22.01
N VAL A 253 -12.72 -8.08 21.08
CA VAL A 253 -13.81 -7.32 20.42
C VAL A 253 -15.21 -7.84 20.79
N SER A 254 -15.32 -8.94 21.55
CA SER A 254 -16.58 -9.67 21.76
C SER A 254 -17.21 -9.47 23.15
N SER A 255 -17.38 -8.24 23.65
CA SER A 255 -17.98 -8.07 24.99
C SER A 255 -18.84 -6.83 25.25
N ASP A 256 -19.41 -6.15 24.25
CA ASP A 256 -20.21 -4.93 24.54
C ASP A 256 -21.61 -4.86 23.88
N ASP A 257 -22.12 -5.89 23.17
CA ASP A 257 -23.37 -5.75 22.40
C ASP A 257 -24.49 -6.80 22.64
N ASP A 258 -24.42 -7.66 23.68
CA ASP A 258 -25.49 -8.66 23.94
C ASP A 258 -25.96 -8.65 25.42
N ASP A 259 -26.45 -7.52 25.93
CA ASP A 259 -27.26 -7.47 27.15
C ASP A 259 -28.29 -6.33 27.02
N ASP A 260 -29.36 -6.56 26.28
CA ASP A 260 -30.66 -5.89 26.46
C ASP A 260 -31.70 -6.62 25.62
N ASP A 261 -32.17 -7.77 26.12
CA ASP A 261 -33.51 -8.29 25.88
C ASP A 261 -33.71 -9.51 26.79
N ASP A 262 -34.41 -9.30 27.91
CA ASP A 262 -35.42 -10.23 28.48
C ASP A 262 -35.69 -9.89 29.96
N ASP A 263 -36.55 -8.89 30.21
CA ASP A 263 -37.45 -8.97 31.37
C ASP A 263 -38.75 -8.21 31.11
N ASP A 264 -39.65 -8.84 30.36
CA ASP A 264 -41.07 -8.60 30.59
C ASP A 264 -41.86 -9.88 30.27
N SER A 265 -41.97 -10.76 31.26
CA SER A 265 -43.02 -11.77 31.25
C SER A 265 -43.58 -12.04 32.65
N ALA A 266 -44.92 -12.01 32.67
CA ALA A 266 -45.82 -12.65 33.61
C ALA A 266 -46.12 -11.92 34.94
N ALA A 267 -47.12 -11.04 34.89
CA ALA A 267 -48.14 -11.00 35.93
C ALA A 267 -49.46 -11.52 35.32
N ALA A 268 -49.76 -12.79 35.58
CA ALA A 268 -51.07 -13.38 35.39
C ALA A 268 -51.72 -13.60 36.76
N ASP A 269 -52.95 -13.08 36.86
CA ASP A 269 -54.12 -13.63 37.54
C ASP A 269 -54.25 -13.68 39.07
N ASP A 270 -55.53 -13.70 39.46
CA ASP A 270 -56.20 -13.93 40.75
C ASP A 270 -56.48 -12.65 41.58
N ASP A 271 -57.68 -12.37 42.10
CA ASP A 271 -58.99 -13.04 42.11
C ASP A 271 -60.03 -12.04 42.71
N ASP A 272 -61.32 -12.25 42.41
CA ASP A 272 -62.57 -11.71 43.04
C ASP A 272 -62.99 -10.22 42.85
#